data_AF-A0A535Q0H8-F1
#
_entry.id   AF-A0A535Q0H8-F1
#
_cell.length_a   1.000
_cell.length_b   1.000
_cell.length_c   1.000
_cell.angle_alpha   90.00
_cell.angle_beta   90.00
_cell.angle_gamma   90.00
#
_symmetry.space_group_name_H-M   'P 1'
#
loop_
_entity.id
_entity.type
_entity.pdbx_description
1 polymer ?
#
loop_
_entity_poly.entity_id
_entity_poly.type
_entity_poly.pdbx_seq_one_letter_code
_entity_poly.pdbx_strand_id
1 'polypeptide(L)'
;MRRPGALLVGSLIYLSVVFGVMLWRGISIEPEWVVLALLVIAIAMGRGLTFIADWGPFILLFFAYEAMRGFASKTGFAPHDLSGLEQTVFAGTIPTLTLQHAFYHVEAVSPQDVIAMFFYFMHFPLPILVGFLFWLRSREHYHRFIAALLLMAFLAFVTYLFWPSAPPWYQFQEGQVQGPLVVHKILNETVDKFWGPNYFVSPLYSHLNPNQFAAFPSLHAAFPALAAVYAWNRYRLLAVGLIFWTAAVLL
;
A
#
# COMPACT_ATOMS: atom_id res chain seq x y z
N MET A 1 -31.50 -24.46 -9.05
CA MET A 1 -30.25 -24.42 -8.26
C MET A 1 -29.12 -23.90 -9.17
N ARG A 2 -28.78 -22.61 -9.09
CA ARG A 2 -27.67 -22.04 -9.89
C ARG A 2 -26.35 -22.57 -9.32
N ARG A 3 -25.52 -23.22 -10.13
CA ARG A 3 -24.20 -23.72 -9.69
C ARG A 3 -23.36 -22.52 -9.27
N PRO A 4 -23.00 -22.36 -7.98
CA PRO A 4 -22.23 -21.20 -7.50
C PRO A 4 -20.87 -21.06 -8.22
N GLY A 5 -20.32 -22.17 -8.75
CA GLY A 5 -19.06 -22.15 -9.50
C GLY A 5 -19.09 -21.36 -10.81
N ALA A 6 -20.19 -21.38 -11.58
CA ALA A 6 -20.21 -20.69 -12.88
C ALA A 6 -20.26 -19.16 -12.72
N LEU A 7 -21.03 -18.67 -11.74
CA LEU A 7 -21.08 -17.25 -11.41
C LEU A 7 -19.74 -16.77 -10.83
N LEU A 8 -19.13 -17.54 -9.93
CA LEU A 8 -17.82 -17.20 -9.37
C LEU A 8 -16.74 -17.14 -10.45
N VAL A 9 -16.66 -18.14 -11.33
CA VAL A 9 -15.71 -18.16 -12.45
C VAL A 9 -15.95 -16.99 -13.40
N GLY A 10 -17.21 -16.71 -13.73
CA GLY A 10 -17.59 -15.55 -14.54
C GLY A 10 -17.15 -14.23 -13.91
N SER A 11 -17.37 -14.06 -12.60
CA SER A 11 -16.94 -12.87 -11.86
C SER A 11 -15.41 -12.71 -11.86
N LEU A 12 -14.66 -13.81 -11.65
CA LEU A 12 -13.20 -13.75 -11.66
C LEU A 12 -12.66 -13.34 -13.04
N ILE A 13 -13.18 -13.94 -14.13
CA ILE A 13 -12.78 -13.58 -15.49
C ILE A 13 -13.10 -12.10 -15.77
N TYR A 14 -14.32 -11.67 -15.46
CA TYR A 14 -14.75 -10.28 -15.65
C TYR A 14 -13.83 -9.30 -14.92
N LEU A 15 -13.54 -9.54 -13.64
CA LEU A 15 -12.68 -8.69 -12.83
C LEU A 15 -11.24 -8.68 -13.32
N SER A 16 -10.70 -9.82 -13.75
CA SER A 16 -9.37 -9.89 -14.35
C SER A 16 -9.28 -9.07 -15.64
N VAL A 17 -10.31 -9.11 -16.49
CA VAL A 17 -10.37 -8.30 -17.70
C VAL A 17 -10.45 -6.81 -17.35
N VAL A 18 -11.31 -6.42 -16.40
CA VAL A 18 -11.45 -5.02 -15.98
C VAL A 18 -10.13 -4.47 -15.42
N PHE A 19 -9.49 -5.17 -14.48
CA PHE A 19 -8.20 -4.73 -13.93
C PHE A 19 -7.09 -4.75 -14.98
N GLY A 20 -7.10 -5.71 -15.90
CA GLY A 20 -6.15 -5.74 -17.02
C GLY A 20 -6.31 -4.53 -17.94
N VAL A 21 -7.55 -4.14 -18.27
CA VAL A 21 -7.83 -2.93 -19.06
C VAL A 21 -7.46 -1.67 -18.30
N MET A 22 -7.73 -1.59 -16.99
CA MET A 22 -7.34 -0.45 -16.16
C MET A 22 -5.82 -0.24 -16.21
N LEU A 23 -5.03 -1.29 -15.96
CA LEU A 23 -3.57 -1.23 -16.02
C LEU A 23 -3.08 -0.85 -17.43
N TRP A 24 -3.65 -1.45 -18.48
CA TRP A 24 -3.27 -1.14 -19.85
C TRP A 24 -3.54 0.34 -20.21
N ARG A 25 -4.64 0.90 -19.68
CA ARG A 25 -5.03 2.29 -19.91
C ARG A 25 -4.39 3.29 -18.94
N GLY A 26 -3.56 2.85 -18.00
CA GLY A 26 -2.97 3.73 -17.00
C GLY A 26 -3.96 4.23 -15.95
N ILE A 27 -5.03 3.48 -15.70
CA ILE A 27 -6.01 3.77 -14.65
C ILE A 27 -5.55 3.09 -13.36
N SER A 28 -5.33 3.87 -12.32
CA SER A 28 -4.92 3.38 -11.00
C SER A 28 -5.94 2.39 -10.41
N ILE A 29 -5.44 1.28 -9.84
CA ILE A 29 -6.27 0.34 -9.07
C ILE A 29 -6.31 0.81 -7.62
N GLU A 30 -7.30 1.63 -7.34
CA GLU A 30 -7.56 2.21 -6.02
C GLU A 30 -8.32 1.24 -5.08
N PRO A 31 -8.27 1.44 -3.75
CA PRO A 31 -8.82 0.52 -2.76
C PRO A 31 -10.31 0.21 -2.96
N GLU A 32 -11.12 1.20 -3.37
CA GLU A 32 -12.54 1.05 -3.65
C GLU A 32 -12.83 0.02 -4.75
N TRP A 33 -12.01 -0.01 -5.80
CA TRP A 33 -12.19 -0.96 -6.90
C TRP A 33 -11.91 -2.39 -6.45
N VAL A 34 -10.92 -2.57 -5.56
CA VAL A 34 -10.62 -3.86 -4.94
C VAL A 34 -11.78 -4.30 -4.04
N VAL A 35 -12.31 -3.41 -3.20
CA VAL A 35 -13.44 -3.71 -2.32
C VAL A 35 -14.70 -4.06 -3.13
N LEU A 36 -15.00 -3.32 -4.20
CA LEU A 36 -16.12 -3.60 -5.10
C LEU A 36 -15.95 -4.96 -5.79
N ALA A 37 -14.74 -5.29 -6.24
CA ALA A 37 -14.43 -6.60 -6.81
C ALA A 37 -14.68 -7.73 -5.81
N LEU A 38 -14.25 -7.56 -4.55
CA LEU A 38 -14.51 -8.52 -3.48
C LEU A 38 -16.00 -8.63 -3.13
N LEU A 39 -16.75 -7.53 -3.18
CA LEU A 39 -18.20 -7.53 -3.01
C LEU A 39 -18.88 -8.34 -4.12
N VAL A 40 -18.48 -8.18 -5.38
CA VAL A 40 -19.01 -8.97 -6.51
C VAL A 40 -18.74 -10.46 -6.30
N ILE A 41 -17.54 -10.82 -5.83
CA ILE A 41 -17.20 -12.20 -5.46
C ILE A 41 -18.09 -12.70 -4.31
N ALA A 42 -18.26 -11.89 -3.25
CA ALA A 42 -19.10 -12.24 -2.11
C ALA A 42 -20.57 -12.41 -2.49
N ILE A 43 -21.10 -11.60 -3.41
CA ILE A 43 -22.45 -11.73 -3.98
C ILE A 43 -22.56 -13.03 -4.77
N ALA A 44 -21.59 -13.36 -5.63
CA ALA A 44 -21.56 -14.62 -6.38
C ALA A 44 -21.52 -15.85 -5.46
N MET A 45 -20.95 -15.71 -4.26
CA MET A 45 -20.97 -16.73 -3.19
C MET A 45 -22.23 -16.73 -2.33
N GLY A 46 -23.19 -15.83 -2.57
CA GLY A 46 -24.42 -15.70 -1.76
C GLY A 46 -24.23 -15.04 -0.39
N ARG A 47 -23.09 -14.37 -0.16
CA ARG A 47 -22.69 -13.73 1.11
C ARG A 47 -22.61 -12.20 1.04
N GLY A 48 -23.23 -11.57 0.04
CA GLY A 48 -23.14 -10.12 -0.20
C GLY A 48 -23.55 -9.25 1.00
N LEU A 49 -24.69 -9.52 1.62
CA LEU A 49 -25.14 -8.76 2.81
C LEU A 49 -24.22 -8.98 4.02
N THR A 50 -23.73 -10.21 4.20
CA THR A 50 -22.75 -10.53 5.26
C THR A 50 -21.44 -9.79 5.03
N PHE A 51 -20.99 -9.69 3.78
CA PHE A 51 -19.81 -8.91 3.43
C PHE A 51 -20.01 -7.45 3.77
N ILE A 52 -21.14 -6.84 3.36
CA ILE A 52 -21.43 -5.43 3.68
C ILE A 52 -21.46 -5.20 5.19
N ALA A 53 -22.08 -6.09 5.97
CA ALA A 53 -22.13 -5.97 7.43
C ALA A 53 -20.74 -6.06 8.09
N ASP A 54 -19.87 -6.95 7.60
CA ASP A 54 -18.54 -7.19 8.19
C ASP A 54 -17.47 -6.21 7.70
N TRP A 55 -17.56 -5.79 6.45
CA TRP A 55 -16.59 -4.91 5.79
C TRP A 55 -16.99 -3.44 5.87
N GLY A 56 -18.29 -3.13 5.97
CA GLY A 56 -18.80 -1.76 6.06
C GLY A 56 -18.11 -0.92 7.14
N PRO A 57 -18.01 -1.39 8.40
CA PRO A 57 -17.30 -0.66 9.45
C PRO A 57 -15.81 -0.44 9.14
N PHE A 58 -15.15 -1.45 8.58
CA PHE A 58 -13.75 -1.33 8.16
C PHE A 58 -13.57 -0.28 7.06
N ILE A 59 -14.38 -0.36 6.00
CA ILE A 59 -14.34 0.57 4.86
C ILE A 59 -14.57 2.01 5.36
N LEU A 60 -15.57 2.21 6.22
CA LEU A 60 -15.86 3.52 6.80
C LEU A 60 -14.67 4.08 7.59
N LEU A 61 -14.09 3.26 8.49
CA LEU A 61 -12.95 3.67 9.30
C LEU A 61 -11.68 3.86 8.48
N PHE A 62 -11.48 3.07 7.44
CA PHE A 62 -10.37 3.20 6.50
C PHE A 62 -10.44 4.54 5.75
N PHE A 63 -11.60 4.89 5.18
CA PHE A 63 -11.76 6.20 4.53
C PHE A 63 -11.65 7.37 5.52
N ALA A 64 -12.14 7.21 6.75
CA ALA A 64 -11.94 8.20 7.80
C ALA A 64 -10.45 8.40 8.12
N TYR A 65 -9.68 7.31 8.22
CA TYR A 65 -8.23 7.34 8.40
C TYR A 65 -7.53 8.08 7.24
N GLU A 66 -7.84 7.73 5.99
CA GLU A 66 -7.24 8.38 4.81
C GLU A 66 -7.53 9.89 4.80
N ALA A 67 -8.78 10.28 5.09
CA ALA A 67 -9.16 11.68 5.19
C ALA A 67 -8.40 12.40 6.31
N MET A 68 -8.28 11.79 7.49
CA MET A 68 -7.55 12.34 8.63
C MET A 68 -6.05 12.47 8.35
N ARG A 69 -5.43 11.49 7.68
CA ARG A 69 -4.00 11.51 7.35
C ARG A 69 -3.62 12.75 6.54
N GLY A 70 -4.51 13.20 5.65
CA GLY A 70 -4.34 14.43 4.90
C GLY A 70 -4.34 15.72 5.74
N PHE A 71 -4.91 15.69 6.96
CA PHE A 71 -4.81 16.79 7.92
C PHE A 71 -3.51 16.77 8.73
N ALA A 72 -2.87 15.61 8.91
CA ALA A 72 -1.68 15.51 9.73
C ALA A 72 -0.49 16.34 9.20
N SER A 73 -0.43 16.62 7.90
CA SER A 73 0.55 17.54 7.32
C SER A 73 0.28 19.02 7.60
N LYS A 74 -0.87 19.36 8.21
CA LYS A 74 -1.31 20.74 8.49
C LYS A 74 -1.19 21.12 9.97
N THR A 75 -0.57 20.28 10.80
CA THR A 75 -0.44 20.51 12.24
C THR A 75 0.55 21.62 12.60
N GLY A 76 1.46 21.97 11.69
CA GLY A 76 2.51 22.97 11.94
C GLY A 76 3.72 22.43 12.71
N PHE A 77 3.75 21.14 13.06
CA PHE A 77 4.96 20.52 13.61
C PHE A 77 6.04 20.42 12.54
N ALA A 78 7.28 20.77 12.91
CA ALA A 78 8.42 20.62 12.02
C ALA A 78 8.70 19.12 11.77
N PRO A 79 8.96 18.70 10.52
CA PRO A 79 9.29 17.31 10.22
C PRO A 79 10.69 16.98 10.76
N HIS A 80 10.81 15.79 11.33
CA HIS A 80 12.05 15.28 11.90
C HIS A 80 12.91 14.60 10.83
N ASP A 81 14.19 14.93 10.83
CA ASP A 81 15.20 14.30 10.01
C ASP A 81 15.68 12.99 10.67
N LEU A 82 15.52 11.87 9.97
CA LEU A 82 15.98 10.55 10.43
C LEU A 82 17.31 10.10 9.79
N SER A 83 17.87 10.86 8.85
CA SER A 83 19.07 10.48 8.08
C SER A 83 20.29 10.24 8.97
N GLY A 84 20.48 11.01 10.05
CA GLY A 84 21.57 10.80 11.01
C GLY A 84 21.43 9.50 11.80
N LEU A 85 20.19 9.10 12.13
CA LEU A 85 19.92 7.81 12.76
C LEU A 85 20.15 6.67 11.76
N GLU A 86 19.69 6.81 10.52
CA GLU A 86 19.95 5.85 9.45
C GLU A 86 21.46 5.65 9.23
N GLN A 87 22.23 6.74 9.09
CA GLN A 87 23.68 6.67 8.98
C GLN A 87 24.32 5.93 10.16
N THR A 88 23.85 6.19 11.38
CA THR A 88 24.37 5.50 12.57
C THR A 88 24.10 3.99 12.50
N VAL A 89 22.90 3.59 12.10
CA VAL A 89 22.49 2.16 12.00
C VAL A 89 23.22 1.45 10.84
N PHE A 90 23.43 2.15 9.73
CA PHE A 90 24.01 1.60 8.49
C PHE A 90 25.47 2.04 8.27
N ALA A 91 26.23 2.20 9.36
CA ALA A 91 27.67 2.42 9.37
C ALA A 91 28.15 3.58 8.46
N GLY A 92 27.46 4.72 8.55
CA GLY A 92 27.74 5.95 7.82
C GLY A 92 27.06 6.07 6.45
N THR A 93 26.30 5.05 6.03
CA THR A 93 25.61 5.07 4.73
C THR A 93 24.12 5.39 4.87
N ILE A 94 23.53 5.95 3.82
CA ILE A 94 22.07 6.09 3.69
C ILE A 94 21.60 5.02 2.71
N PRO A 95 20.89 3.96 3.16
CA PRO A 95 20.50 2.85 2.30
C PRO A 95 19.76 3.27 1.04
N THR A 96 18.84 4.24 1.16
CA THR A 96 18.10 4.78 0.01
C THR A 96 19.03 5.31 -1.08
N LEU A 97 20.07 6.06 -0.72
CA LEU A 97 21.05 6.58 -1.68
C LEU A 97 21.91 5.45 -2.25
N THR A 98 22.42 4.56 -1.39
CA THR A 98 23.25 3.42 -1.80
C THR A 98 22.54 2.51 -2.80
N LEU A 99 21.28 2.16 -2.51
CA LEU A 99 20.46 1.31 -3.38
C LEU A 99 20.10 2.03 -4.68
N GLN A 100 19.72 3.30 -4.61
CA GLN A 100 19.40 4.08 -5.81
C GLN A 100 20.62 4.21 -6.73
N HIS A 101 21.82 4.47 -6.21
CA HIS A 101 23.04 4.52 -7.02
C HIS A 101 23.38 3.18 -7.67
N ALA A 102 23.15 2.09 -6.95
CA ALA A 102 23.47 0.76 -7.43
C ALA A 102 22.47 0.26 -8.49
N PHE A 103 21.20 0.64 -8.38
CA PHE A 103 20.11 -0.02 -9.13
C PHE A 103 19.25 0.91 -9.99
N TYR A 104 19.22 2.23 -9.74
CA TYR A 104 18.34 3.13 -10.49
C TYR A 104 19.06 3.79 -11.66
N HIS A 105 18.40 3.78 -12.82
CA HIS A 105 18.88 4.43 -14.04
C HIS A 105 17.80 5.38 -14.57
N VAL A 106 18.05 6.69 -14.46
CA VAL A 106 17.06 7.73 -14.79
C VAL A 106 16.55 7.63 -16.23
N GLU A 107 17.41 7.27 -17.18
CA GLU A 107 17.09 7.23 -18.62
C GLU A 107 16.20 6.04 -19.05
N ALA A 108 16.04 5.02 -18.20
CA ALA A 108 15.34 3.80 -18.56
C ALA A 108 14.37 3.34 -17.45
N VAL A 109 13.49 2.40 -17.79
CA VAL A 109 12.76 1.61 -16.79
C VAL A 109 13.43 0.25 -16.73
N SER A 110 13.98 -0.08 -15.57
CA SER A 110 14.59 -1.37 -15.31
C SER A 110 13.59 -2.35 -14.68
N PRO A 111 13.78 -3.68 -14.77
CA PRO A 111 12.88 -4.65 -14.16
C PRO A 111 12.65 -4.43 -12.66
N GLN A 112 13.68 -4.00 -11.92
CA GLN A 112 13.58 -3.67 -10.50
C GLN A 112 12.64 -2.50 -10.21
N ASP A 113 12.55 -1.52 -11.11
CA ASP A 113 11.66 -0.36 -10.95
C ASP A 113 10.20 -0.80 -11.05
N VAL A 114 9.91 -1.72 -11.99
CA VAL A 114 8.59 -2.33 -12.16
C VAL A 114 8.22 -3.19 -10.94
N ILE A 115 9.19 -3.95 -10.41
CA ILE A 115 8.99 -4.76 -9.21
C ILE A 115 8.72 -3.86 -8.00
N ALA A 116 9.50 -2.81 -7.78
CA ALA A 116 9.31 -1.85 -6.69
C ALA A 116 7.95 -1.13 -6.81
N MET A 117 7.57 -0.72 -8.03
CA MET A 117 6.25 -0.16 -8.33
C MET A 117 5.13 -1.13 -7.96
N PHE A 118 5.26 -2.42 -8.29
CA PHE A 118 4.29 -3.44 -7.92
C PHE A 118 4.15 -3.58 -6.40
N PHE A 119 5.26 -3.68 -5.67
CA PHE A 119 5.24 -3.74 -4.21
C PHE A 119 4.58 -2.51 -3.59
N TYR A 120 4.88 -1.33 -4.13
CA TYR A 120 4.29 -0.07 -3.68
C TYR A 120 2.78 -0.04 -3.89
N PHE A 121 2.30 -0.36 -5.10
CA PHE A 121 0.86 -0.35 -5.40
C PHE A 121 0.07 -1.40 -4.63
N MET A 122 0.70 -2.52 -4.28
CA MET A 122 0.07 -3.56 -3.48
C MET A 122 -0.13 -3.19 -2.00
N HIS A 123 0.35 -2.02 -1.55
CA HIS A 123 0.16 -1.56 -0.18
C HIS A 123 -1.28 -1.61 0.31
N PHE A 124 -2.24 -1.17 -0.51
CA PHE A 124 -3.67 -1.22 -0.17
C PHE A 124 -4.35 -2.54 -0.54
N PRO A 125 -4.16 -3.11 -1.76
CA PRO A 125 -4.77 -4.38 -2.11
C PRO A 125 -4.35 -5.54 -1.20
N LEU A 126 -3.08 -5.63 -0.79
CA LEU A 126 -2.56 -6.77 -0.03
C LEU A 126 -3.32 -7.02 1.28
N PRO A 127 -3.44 -6.06 2.23
CA PRO A 127 -4.16 -6.30 3.48
C PRO A 127 -5.65 -6.58 3.26
N ILE A 128 -6.26 -5.97 2.23
CA ILE A 128 -7.66 -6.20 1.85
C ILE A 128 -7.85 -7.64 1.36
N LEU A 129 -6.98 -8.12 0.47
CA LEU A 129 -7.02 -9.49 -0.05
C LEU A 129 -6.76 -10.53 1.05
N VAL A 130 -5.77 -10.31 1.91
CA VAL A 130 -5.51 -11.18 3.07
C VAL A 130 -6.70 -11.20 4.02
N GLY A 131 -7.26 -10.03 4.34
CA GLY A 131 -8.47 -9.91 5.16
C GLY A 131 -9.63 -10.70 4.56
N PHE A 132 -9.81 -10.63 3.24
CA PHE A 132 -10.83 -11.42 2.53
C PHE A 132 -10.61 -12.92 2.65
N LEU A 133 -9.37 -13.39 2.48
CA LEU A 133 -9.02 -14.80 2.69
C LEU A 133 -9.36 -15.25 4.12
N PHE A 134 -9.05 -14.44 5.13
CA PHE A 134 -9.41 -14.73 6.51
C PHE A 134 -10.92 -14.77 6.71
N TRP A 135 -11.65 -13.81 6.12
CA TRP A 135 -13.11 -13.69 6.21
C TRP A 135 -13.86 -14.86 5.56
N LEU A 136 -13.32 -15.38 4.46
CA LEU A 136 -13.89 -16.55 3.77
C LEU A 136 -13.92 -17.78 4.69
N ARG A 137 -12.88 -17.97 5.50
CA ARG A 137 -12.74 -19.15 6.38
C ARG A 137 -13.30 -18.93 7.79
N SER A 138 -13.12 -17.75 8.37
CA SER A 138 -13.49 -17.45 9.75
C SER A 138 -13.70 -15.95 9.94
N ARG A 139 -14.98 -15.55 10.11
CA ARG A 139 -15.36 -14.15 10.38
C ARG A 139 -14.69 -13.61 11.64
N GLU A 140 -14.60 -14.41 12.70
CA GLU A 140 -13.92 -14.05 13.94
C GLU A 140 -12.44 -13.72 13.71
N HIS A 141 -11.73 -14.54 12.93
CA HIS A 141 -10.32 -14.30 12.63
C HIS A 141 -10.11 -13.04 11.80
N TYR A 142 -11.00 -12.81 10.83
CA TYR A 142 -11.05 -11.56 10.09
C TYR A 142 -11.24 -10.35 11.01
N HIS A 143 -12.23 -10.37 11.91
CA HIS A 143 -12.49 -9.23 12.80
C HIS A 143 -11.29 -8.94 13.71
N ARG A 144 -10.62 -9.97 14.25
CA ARG A 144 -9.39 -9.79 15.03
C ARG A 144 -8.27 -9.16 14.20
N PHE A 145 -8.06 -9.65 12.97
CA PHE A 145 -7.05 -9.09 12.06
C PHE A 145 -7.34 -7.63 11.70
N ILE A 146 -8.57 -7.32 11.30
CA ILE A 146 -8.98 -5.95 10.93
C ILE A 146 -8.90 -5.00 12.12
N ALA A 147 -9.31 -5.42 13.32
CA ALA A 147 -9.17 -4.60 14.51
C ALA A 147 -7.69 -4.28 14.79
N ALA A 148 -6.79 -5.26 14.65
CA ALA A 148 -5.36 -5.05 14.80
C ALA A 148 -4.79 -4.15 13.70
N LEU A 149 -5.24 -4.30 12.46
CA LEU A 149 -4.83 -3.47 11.31
C LEU A 149 -5.24 -2.01 11.51
N LEU A 150 -6.49 -1.77 11.94
CA LEU A 150 -7.00 -0.43 12.23
C LEU A 150 -6.28 0.19 13.42
N LEU A 151 -6.01 -0.57 14.48
CA LEU A 151 -5.22 -0.10 15.62
C LEU A 151 -3.80 0.29 15.19
N MET A 152 -3.15 -0.55 14.38
CA MET A 152 -1.82 -0.27 13.83
C MET A 152 -1.81 1.01 12.98
N ALA A 153 -2.79 1.17 12.09
CA ALA A 153 -2.94 2.38 11.28
C ALA A 153 -3.18 3.61 12.17
N PHE A 154 -4.04 3.50 13.18
CA PHE A 154 -4.31 4.59 14.12
C PHE A 154 -3.06 5.00 14.90
N LEU A 155 -2.28 4.04 15.41
CA LEU A 155 -1.02 4.33 16.11
C LEU A 155 -0.01 5.02 15.18
N ALA A 156 0.12 4.56 13.94
CA ALA A 156 0.96 5.21 12.94
C ALA A 156 0.48 6.65 12.65
N PHE A 157 -0.83 6.87 12.54
CA PHE A 157 -1.40 8.21 12.38
C PHE A 157 -1.08 9.14 13.53
N VAL A 158 -1.17 8.67 14.78
CA VAL A 158 -0.78 9.44 15.97
C VAL A 158 0.70 9.86 15.87
N THR A 159 1.58 8.95 15.43
CA THR A 159 2.98 9.30 15.16
C THR A 159 3.10 10.35 14.06
N TYR A 160 2.41 10.20 12.93
CA TYR A 160 2.45 11.19 11.84
C TYR A 160 1.96 12.57 12.27
N LEU A 161 1.01 12.62 13.22
CA LEU A 161 0.43 13.85 13.71
C LEU A 161 1.40 14.63 14.62
N PHE A 162 2.07 13.95 15.55
CA PHE A 162 2.88 14.58 16.59
C PHE A 162 4.40 14.48 16.37
N TRP A 163 4.83 13.56 15.52
CA TRP A 163 6.21 13.34 15.14
C TRP A 163 6.30 13.10 13.62
N PRO A 164 5.94 14.11 12.79
CA PRO A 164 6.13 14.00 11.35
C PRO A 164 7.60 13.76 11.04
N SER A 165 7.88 12.93 10.04
CA SER A 165 9.23 12.55 9.60
C SER A 165 9.43 12.92 8.14
N ALA A 166 10.54 13.60 7.84
CA ALA A 166 10.88 13.95 6.48
C ALA A 166 11.41 12.69 5.75
N PRO A 167 10.79 12.28 4.63
CA PRO A 167 11.32 11.16 3.85
C PRO A 167 12.59 11.57 3.07
N PRO A 168 13.45 10.61 2.69
CA PRO A 168 14.70 10.91 1.98
C PRO A 168 14.52 11.75 0.71
N TRP A 169 13.49 11.49 -0.10
CA TRP A 169 13.20 12.27 -1.31
C TRP A 169 12.87 13.74 -1.04
N TYR A 170 12.39 14.09 0.16
CA TYR A 170 12.14 15.48 0.55
C TYR A 170 13.43 16.17 1.02
N GLN A 171 14.26 15.43 1.76
CA GLN A 171 15.51 15.94 2.33
C GLN A 171 16.60 16.11 1.28
N PHE A 172 16.66 15.17 0.35
CA PHE A 172 17.67 15.07 -0.70
C PHE A 172 17.06 15.39 -2.07
N GLN A 173 16.25 16.44 -2.16
CA GLN A 173 15.60 16.84 -3.41
C GLN A 173 16.49 17.71 -4.30
N GLU A 174 16.17 17.76 -5.58
CA GLU A 174 16.84 18.62 -6.55
C GLU A 174 16.82 20.10 -6.10
N GLY A 175 17.94 20.79 -6.28
CA GLY A 175 18.12 22.17 -5.84
C GLY A 175 18.47 22.35 -4.36
N GLN A 176 18.33 21.31 -3.52
CA GLN A 176 18.81 21.30 -2.13
C GLN A 176 20.15 20.57 -1.98
N VAL A 177 20.37 19.54 -2.79
CA VAL A 177 21.61 18.74 -2.78
C VAL A 177 22.22 18.65 -4.18
N GLN A 178 23.50 18.29 -4.26
CA GLN A 178 24.19 18.08 -5.53
C GLN A 178 23.64 16.83 -6.24
N GLY A 179 23.71 16.81 -7.57
CA GLY A 179 23.12 15.75 -8.42
C GLY A 179 23.30 14.31 -7.92
N PRO A 180 24.51 13.87 -7.54
CA PRO A 180 24.72 12.51 -7.03
C PRO A 180 23.97 12.22 -5.73
N LEU A 181 23.60 13.22 -4.94
CA LEU A 181 22.88 13.02 -3.68
C LEU A 181 21.37 13.12 -3.85
N VAL A 182 20.85 13.41 -5.05
CA VAL A 182 19.40 13.57 -5.26
C VAL A 182 18.70 12.22 -5.11
N VAL A 183 17.66 12.16 -4.29
CA VAL A 183 16.78 10.99 -4.15
C VAL A 183 15.57 11.15 -5.07
N HIS A 184 15.45 10.22 -6.01
CA HIS A 184 14.41 10.14 -7.01
C HIS A 184 13.16 9.45 -6.48
N LYS A 185 11.98 9.92 -6.90
CA LYS A 185 10.71 9.24 -6.61
C LYS A 185 10.47 8.20 -7.69
N ILE A 186 11.22 7.09 -7.62
CA ILE A 186 11.26 6.03 -8.66
C ILE A 186 9.87 5.59 -9.10
N LEU A 187 8.91 5.45 -8.18
CA LEU A 187 7.52 5.16 -8.51
C LEU A 187 6.91 6.17 -9.50
N ASN A 188 7.01 7.46 -9.19
CA ASN A 188 6.42 8.52 -9.99
C ASN A 188 7.07 8.57 -11.38
N GLU A 189 8.40 8.45 -11.44
CA GLU A 189 9.14 8.44 -12.70
C GLU A 189 8.84 7.20 -13.54
N THR A 190 8.66 6.04 -12.90
CA THR A 190 8.28 4.79 -13.59
C THR A 190 6.88 4.87 -14.17
N VAL A 191 5.92 5.41 -13.40
CA VAL A 191 4.55 5.64 -13.86
C VAL A 191 4.52 6.64 -15.01
N ASP A 192 5.28 7.73 -14.92
CA ASP A 192 5.38 8.73 -15.99
C ASP A 192 5.98 8.14 -17.28
N LYS A 193 7.03 7.31 -17.17
CA LYS A 193 7.61 6.61 -18.33
C LYS A 193 6.62 5.64 -19.01
N PHE A 194 5.73 4.98 -18.27
CA PHE A 194 4.77 4.04 -18.83
C PHE A 194 3.52 4.71 -19.43
N TRP A 195 2.95 5.67 -18.71
CA TRP A 195 1.63 6.24 -19.04
C TRP A 195 1.66 7.76 -19.24
N GLY A 196 2.68 8.43 -18.70
CA GLY A 196 2.87 9.88 -18.79
C GLY A 196 1.61 10.65 -18.38
N PRO A 197 1.18 11.64 -19.19
CA PRO A 197 -0.01 12.44 -18.88
C PRO A 197 -1.32 11.65 -18.95
N ASN A 198 -1.31 10.41 -19.45
CA ASN A 198 -2.50 9.56 -19.50
C ASN A 198 -2.72 8.77 -18.21
N TYR A 199 -1.80 8.82 -17.24
CA TYR A 199 -2.00 8.17 -15.96
C TYR A 199 -3.16 8.83 -15.20
N PHE A 200 -4.20 8.05 -14.91
CA PHE A 200 -5.41 8.52 -14.27
C PHE A 200 -5.51 8.01 -12.84
N VAL A 201 -5.67 8.96 -11.93
CA VAL A 201 -6.02 8.75 -10.52
C VAL A 201 -7.31 9.50 -10.27
N SER A 202 -8.24 8.90 -9.54
CA SER A 202 -9.53 9.52 -9.25
C SER A 202 -9.34 10.80 -8.43
N PRO A 203 -10.22 11.80 -8.58
CA PRO A 203 -10.19 13.00 -7.74
C PRO A 203 -10.32 12.66 -6.25
N LEU A 204 -11.13 11.67 -5.91
CA LEU A 204 -11.30 11.19 -4.54
C LEU A 204 -9.93 10.80 -3.94
N TYR A 205 -9.20 9.93 -4.63
CA TYR A 205 -7.91 9.44 -4.15
C TYR A 205 -6.83 10.53 -4.19
N SER A 206 -6.84 11.38 -5.21
CA SER A 206 -5.90 12.50 -5.35
C SER A 206 -5.99 13.51 -4.19
N HIS A 207 -7.21 13.75 -3.67
CA HIS A 207 -7.42 14.66 -2.54
C HIS A 207 -7.10 14.03 -1.18
N LEU A 208 -7.18 12.70 -1.05
CA LEU A 208 -6.89 11.97 0.19
C LEU A 208 -5.38 11.75 0.40
N ASN A 209 -4.53 12.02 -0.61
CA ASN A 209 -3.10 11.73 -0.58
C ASN A 209 -2.14 12.94 -0.47
N PRO A 210 -2.15 13.77 0.61
CA PRO A 210 -1.20 14.88 0.71
C PRO A 210 -0.18 14.79 1.87
N ASN A 211 -0.08 13.68 2.63
CA ASN A 211 0.87 13.66 3.75
C ASN A 211 2.29 13.26 3.34
N GLN A 212 3.06 14.28 2.98
CA GLN A 212 4.46 14.18 2.58
C GLN A 212 5.42 13.81 3.74
N PHE A 213 5.00 13.95 4.99
CA PHE A 213 5.84 13.75 6.19
C PHE A 213 5.43 12.52 7.02
N ALA A 214 4.69 11.59 6.42
CA ALA A 214 4.25 10.35 7.05
C ALA A 214 5.16 9.17 6.64
N ALA A 215 6.49 9.34 6.78
CA ALA A 215 7.47 8.33 6.38
C ALA A 215 7.65 7.23 7.44
N PHE A 216 7.62 7.59 8.73
CA PHE A 216 7.89 6.70 9.85
C PHE A 216 6.75 6.70 10.89
N PRO A 217 6.27 5.53 11.36
CA PRO A 217 6.66 4.18 10.94
C PRO A 217 6.11 3.81 9.55
N SER A 218 6.78 2.87 8.86
CA SER A 218 6.38 2.42 7.52
C SER A 218 5.20 1.44 7.56
N LEU A 219 4.05 1.86 7.05
CA LEU A 219 2.88 0.98 6.88
C LEU A 219 3.05 -0.03 5.75
N HIS A 220 3.91 0.26 4.75
CA HIS A 220 4.24 -0.69 3.68
C HIS A 220 4.85 -1.98 4.25
N ALA A 221 5.70 -1.87 5.28
CA ALA A 221 6.26 -3.01 5.99
C ALA A 221 5.32 -3.55 7.08
N ALA A 222 4.64 -2.67 7.82
CA ALA A 222 3.85 -3.07 8.98
C ALA A 222 2.63 -3.94 8.62
N PHE A 223 1.91 -3.62 7.54
CA PHE A 223 0.73 -4.37 7.09
C PHE A 223 1.03 -5.83 6.70
N PRO A 224 1.99 -6.13 5.80
CA PRO A 224 2.35 -7.51 5.49
C PRO A 224 2.95 -8.24 6.69
N ALA A 225 3.68 -7.56 7.58
CA ALA A 225 4.19 -8.17 8.81
C ALA A 225 3.05 -8.62 9.74
N LEU A 226 2.05 -7.76 9.97
CA LEU A 226 0.87 -8.10 10.76
C LEU A 226 0.09 -9.26 10.13
N ALA A 227 -0.09 -9.20 8.80
CA ALA A 227 -0.73 -10.25 8.04
C ALA A 227 -0.01 -11.59 8.17
N ALA A 228 1.32 -11.60 8.15
CA ALA A 228 2.13 -12.81 8.34
C ALA A 228 1.92 -13.44 9.73
N VAL A 229 1.88 -12.62 10.78
CA VAL A 229 1.62 -13.08 12.16
C VAL A 229 0.25 -13.77 12.26
N TYR A 230 -0.80 -13.15 11.70
CA TYR A 230 -2.14 -13.74 11.71
C TYR A 230 -2.23 -15.00 10.82
N ALA A 231 -1.48 -15.04 9.72
CA ALA A 231 -1.44 -16.16 8.80
C ALA A 231 -0.67 -17.37 9.36
N TRP A 232 0.32 -17.19 10.23
CA TRP A 232 1.30 -18.21 10.62
C TRP A 232 0.70 -19.57 11.00
N ASN A 233 -0.31 -19.57 11.87
CA ASN A 233 -0.90 -20.80 12.41
C ASN A 233 -1.94 -21.45 11.48
N ARG A 234 -2.51 -20.71 10.53
CA ARG A 234 -3.64 -21.17 9.68
C ARG A 234 -3.31 -21.29 8.20
N TYR A 235 -2.30 -20.55 7.75
CA TYR A 235 -1.92 -20.36 6.35
C TYR A 235 -0.40 -20.22 6.23
N ARG A 236 0.35 -21.26 6.61
CA ARG A 236 1.81 -21.19 6.75
C ARG A 236 2.54 -20.74 5.48
N LEU A 237 2.11 -21.21 4.30
CA LEU A 237 2.70 -20.78 3.02
C LEU A 237 2.45 -19.29 2.74
N LEU A 238 1.24 -18.80 3.01
CA LEU A 238 0.92 -17.38 2.90
C LEU A 238 1.76 -16.56 3.88
N ALA A 239 1.93 -17.03 5.12
CA ALA A 239 2.75 -16.35 6.12
C ALA A 239 4.21 -16.22 5.68
N VAL A 240 4.80 -17.28 5.13
CA VAL A 240 6.16 -17.25 4.58
C VAL A 240 6.26 -16.26 3.43
N GLY A 241 5.31 -16.27 2.49
CA GLY A 241 5.27 -15.29 1.40
C GLY A 241 5.17 -13.85 1.90
N LEU A 242 4.34 -13.60 2.93
CA LEU A 242 4.19 -12.28 3.55
C LEU A 242 5.44 -11.84 4.32
N ILE A 243 6.22 -12.77 4.90
CA ILE A 243 7.51 -12.44 5.52
C ILE A 243 8.52 -11.98 4.47
N PHE A 244 8.61 -12.69 3.34
CA PHE A 244 9.44 -12.25 2.22
C PHE A 244 8.97 -10.91 1.65
N TRP A 245 7.65 -10.71 1.56
CA TRP A 245 7.07 -9.44 1.17
C TRP A 245 7.50 -8.30 2.10
N THR A 246 7.35 -8.48 3.42
CA THR A 246 7.79 -7.52 4.43
C THR A 246 9.27 -7.19 4.29
N ALA A 247 10.12 -8.21 4.10
CA ALA A 247 11.55 -8.00 3.90
C ALA A 247 11.85 -7.20 2.62
N ALA A 248 11.10 -7.42 1.54
CA ALA A 248 11.28 -6.73 0.26
C ALA A 248 10.90 -5.24 0.31
N VAL A 249 10.02 -4.83 1.22
CA VAL A 249 9.56 -3.43 1.36
C VAL A 249 10.15 -2.71 2.58
N LEU A 250 10.97 -3.41 3.37
CA LEU A 250 11.76 -2.84 4.47
C LEU A 250 13.07 -2.20 4.00
N LEU A 251 13.56 -2.63 2.83
CA LEU A 251 14.79 -2.19 2.18
C LEU A 251 14.48 -1.17 1.09
#